data_AF-A0A3S1A0K9-F1
#
_entry.id   AF-A0A3S1A0K9-F1
#
_cell.length_a   1.000
_cell.length_b   1.000
_cell.length_c   1.000
_cell.angle_alpha   90.00
_cell.angle_beta   90.00
_cell.angle_gamma   90.00
#
_symmetry.space_group_name_H-M   'P 1'
#
loop_
_entity.id
_entity.type
_entity.pdbx_description
1 polymer ?
#
loop_
_entity_poly.entity_id
_entity_poly.type
_entity_poly.pdbx_seq_one_letter_code
_entity_poly.pdbx_strand_id
1 'polypeptide(L)'
;MSSDAQASSKPLDRQKSADKNKSRLAALAPGENIKEKQQKLKEEREAKRNQLDERHYYVLQTVADSLGMERSEVEDAILEGNQIETMEKFLGVNGCNRLLFYYQEPEAEKEP
;
A
#
# COMPACT_ATOMS: atom_id res chain seq x y z
N MET A 1 -25.13 11.08 72.50
CA MET A 1 -23.91 11.83 72.89
C MET A 1 -22.76 11.14 72.16
N SER A 2 -22.02 11.71 71.22
CA SER A 2 -21.83 13.10 70.84
C SER A 2 -21.42 13.21 69.37
N SER A 3 -21.81 14.32 68.78
CA SER A 3 -21.20 14.98 67.63
C SER A 3 -19.72 15.28 67.89
N ASP A 4 -18.86 15.26 66.86
CA ASP A 4 -18.24 16.48 66.33
C ASP A 4 -17.21 16.21 65.23
N ALA A 5 -17.10 17.19 64.34
CA ALA A 5 -16.17 17.29 63.22
C ALA A 5 -14.87 18.01 63.63
N GLN A 6 -13.77 17.79 62.89
CA GLN A 6 -12.75 18.78 62.44
C GLN A 6 -11.51 18.03 61.89
N ALA A 7 -11.15 18.18 60.61
CA ALA A 7 -10.42 19.28 59.96
C ALA A 7 -8.89 19.15 60.07
N SER A 8 -8.17 19.10 58.94
CA SER A 8 -6.95 19.89 58.70
C SER A 8 -6.44 19.73 57.25
N SER A 9 -5.62 20.67 56.82
CA SER A 9 -5.51 21.18 55.45
C SER A 9 -4.08 21.25 54.91
N LYS A 10 -3.92 21.20 53.56
CA LYS A 10 -2.83 21.72 52.68
C LYS A 10 -1.52 20.88 52.56
N PRO A 11 -0.67 21.07 51.49
CA PRO A 11 -0.66 22.10 50.44
C PRO A 11 -0.54 21.63 48.97
N LEU A 12 -0.66 22.63 48.09
CA LEU A 12 -0.41 22.70 46.65
C LEU A 12 1.07 22.41 46.31
N ASP A 13 1.36 21.67 45.24
CA ASP A 13 2.66 21.77 44.56
C ASP A 13 2.50 21.82 43.04
N ARG A 14 3.24 22.77 42.46
CA ARG A 14 3.17 23.29 41.09
C ARG A 14 4.59 23.20 40.57
N GLN A 15 4.91 22.29 39.65
CA GLN A 15 5.55 22.60 38.37
C GLN A 15 6.03 21.40 37.53
N LYS A 16 5.77 21.56 36.22
CA LYS A 16 6.58 21.25 35.04
C LYS A 16 7.15 19.83 34.89
N SER A 17 6.56 19.08 33.95
CA SER A 17 7.30 18.20 33.06
C SER A 17 7.12 18.67 31.61
N ALA A 18 8.09 19.47 31.18
CA ALA A 18 8.24 19.93 29.82
C ALA A 18 8.91 18.84 28.98
N ASP A 19 8.19 17.77 28.62
CA ASP A 19 8.75 16.69 27.78
C ASP A 19 7.68 16.02 26.90
N LYS A 20 6.87 16.81 26.18
CA LYS A 20 5.94 16.27 25.16
C LYS A 20 6.03 16.93 23.79
N ASN A 21 7.15 17.59 23.49
CA ASN A 21 7.41 18.19 22.17
C ASN A 21 8.62 17.57 21.44
N LYS A 22 8.93 16.28 21.66
CA LYS A 22 9.92 15.56 20.83
C LYS A 22 9.33 14.82 19.63
N SER A 23 8.01 14.73 19.48
CA SER A 23 7.40 13.92 18.41
C SER A 23 7.11 14.67 17.11
N ARG A 24 7.09 16.01 17.08
CA ARG A 24 6.70 16.76 15.88
C ARG A 24 7.84 17.05 14.90
N LEU A 25 9.10 16.89 15.32
CA LEU A 25 10.28 17.09 14.46
C LEU A 25 10.75 15.81 13.76
N ALA A 26 10.28 14.63 14.16
CA ALA A 26 10.56 13.38 13.45
C ALA A 26 9.75 13.23 12.14
N ALA A 27 8.78 14.12 11.90
CA ALA A 27 7.90 14.08 10.72
C ALA A 27 8.48 14.81 9.49
N LEU A 28 9.73 15.31 9.55
CA LEU A 28 10.31 16.21 8.54
C LEU A 28 11.55 15.64 7.84
N ALA A 29 11.74 14.32 7.79
CA ALA A 29 12.75 13.69 6.92
C ALA A 29 12.09 13.18 5.62
N PRO A 30 11.97 14.01 4.56
CA PRO A 30 11.42 13.58 3.28
C PRO A 30 12.31 12.54 2.57
N GLY A 31 13.61 12.49 2.87
CA GLY A 31 14.56 11.60 2.17
C GLY A 31 14.51 10.12 2.61
N GLU A 32 14.21 9.84 3.88
CA GLU A 32 14.15 8.46 4.41
C GLU A 32 12.79 7.82 4.11
N ASN A 33 11.70 8.57 4.24
CA ASN A 33 10.35 8.09 3.91
C ASN A 33 10.17 7.75 2.42
N ILE A 34 10.80 8.48 1.50
CA ILE A 34 10.69 8.20 0.05
C ILE A 34 11.44 6.93 -0.32
N LYS A 35 12.66 6.72 0.22
CA LYS A 35 13.45 5.51 -0.03
C LYS A 35 12.80 4.27 0.55
N GLU A 36 12.30 4.33 1.79
CA GLU A 36 11.53 3.21 2.38
C GLU A 36 10.25 2.92 1.59
N LYS A 37 9.53 3.96 1.14
CA LYS A 37 8.33 3.77 0.31
C LYS A 37 8.66 3.13 -1.04
N GLN A 38 9.73 3.58 -1.71
CA GLN A 38 10.20 2.96 -2.95
C GLN A 38 10.66 1.51 -2.74
N GLN A 39 11.30 1.22 -1.62
CA GLN A 39 11.74 -0.14 -1.30
C GLN A 39 10.56 -1.07 -1.02
N LYS A 40 9.56 -0.63 -0.26
CA LYS A 40 8.30 -1.37 -0.06
C LYS A 40 7.57 -1.65 -1.36
N LEU A 41 7.51 -0.68 -2.28
CA LEU A 41 6.90 -0.87 -3.60
C LEU A 41 7.65 -1.91 -4.46
N LYS A 42 8.98 -1.98 -4.34
CA LYS A 42 9.78 -3.02 -5.01
C LYS A 42 9.57 -4.41 -4.40
N GLU A 43 9.58 -4.50 -3.07
CA GLU A 43 9.35 -5.76 -2.35
C GLU A 43 7.93 -6.29 -2.62
N GLU A 44 6.91 -5.44 -2.65
CA GLU A 44 5.55 -5.83 -3.03
C GLU A 44 5.48 -6.34 -4.47
N ARG A 45 6.20 -5.70 -5.40
CA ARG A 45 6.25 -6.15 -6.81
C ARG A 45 6.92 -7.52 -6.95
N GLU A 46 8.01 -7.76 -6.21
CA GLU A 46 8.73 -9.04 -6.24
C GLU A 46 7.94 -10.16 -5.54
N ALA A 47 7.27 -9.85 -4.43
CA ALA A 47 6.38 -10.78 -3.76
C ALA A 47 5.16 -11.17 -4.63
N LYS A 48 4.65 -10.23 -5.45
CA LYS A 48 3.59 -10.50 -6.43
C LYS A 48 4.10 -11.33 -7.61
N ARG A 49 5.34 -11.12 -8.07
CA ARG A 49 5.95 -11.99 -9.08
C ARG A 49 6.01 -13.44 -8.65
N ASN A 50 6.33 -13.70 -7.39
CA ASN A 50 6.38 -15.06 -6.86
C ASN A 50 5.00 -15.75 -6.77
N GLN A 51 3.90 -15.01 -6.91
CA GLN A 51 2.53 -15.56 -6.95
C GLN A 51 2.10 -15.98 -8.35
N LEU A 52 2.79 -15.52 -9.40
CA LEU A 52 2.46 -15.89 -10.76
C LEU A 52 2.78 -17.36 -10.99
N ASP A 53 1.75 -18.10 -11.42
CA ASP A 53 1.87 -19.48 -11.89
C ASP A 53 1.53 -19.59 -13.39
N GLU A 54 1.61 -20.79 -13.95
CA GLU A 54 1.31 -21.08 -15.36
C GLU A 54 -0.05 -20.54 -15.83
N ARG A 55 -1.06 -20.51 -14.93
CA ARG A 55 -2.41 -20.00 -15.27
C ARG A 55 -2.38 -18.49 -15.46
N HIS A 56 -1.63 -17.79 -14.62
CA HIS A 56 -1.41 -16.35 -14.75
C HIS A 56 -0.68 -16.06 -16.05
N TYR A 57 0.41 -16.77 -16.33
CA TYR A 57 1.19 -16.57 -17.55
C TYR A 57 0.39 -16.80 -18.82
N TYR A 58 -0.51 -17.79 -18.84
CA TYR A 58 -1.40 -18.02 -19.98
C TYR A 58 -2.31 -16.83 -20.26
N VAL A 59 -2.93 -16.25 -19.22
CA VAL A 59 -3.80 -15.08 -19.36
C VAL A 59 -2.99 -13.87 -19.83
N LEU A 60 -1.83 -13.61 -19.21
CA LEU A 60 -0.95 -12.50 -19.59
C LEU A 60 -0.48 -12.61 -21.04
N GLN A 61 -0.10 -13.81 -21.50
CA GLN A 61 0.30 -14.05 -22.88
C GLN A 61 -0.87 -13.80 -23.84
N THR A 62 -2.08 -14.26 -23.50
CA THR A 62 -3.27 -14.06 -24.34
C THR A 62 -3.59 -12.57 -24.51
N VAL A 63 -3.45 -11.78 -23.43
CA VAL A 63 -3.64 -10.32 -23.47
C VAL A 63 -2.54 -9.65 -24.29
N ALA A 64 -1.28 -10.06 -24.12
CA ALA A 64 -0.14 -9.56 -24.89
C ALA A 64 -0.31 -9.80 -26.39
N ASP A 65 -0.69 -11.02 -26.77
CA ASP A 65 -0.95 -11.40 -28.17
C ASP A 65 -2.12 -10.60 -28.76
N SER A 66 -3.14 -10.31 -27.95
CA SER A 66 -4.32 -9.53 -28.39
C SER A 66 -4.02 -8.04 -28.58
N LEU A 67 -3.05 -7.50 -27.83
CA LEU A 67 -2.64 -6.09 -27.90
C LEU A 67 -1.40 -5.88 -28.78
N GLY A 68 -0.74 -6.96 -29.21
CA GLY A 68 0.55 -6.88 -29.93
C GLY A 68 1.69 -6.34 -29.05
N MET A 69 1.62 -6.54 -27.73
CA MET A 69 2.58 -6.04 -26.75
C MET A 69 3.50 -7.16 -26.26
N GLU A 70 4.61 -6.80 -25.62
CA GLU A 70 5.45 -7.81 -24.96
C GLU A 70 4.77 -8.31 -23.68
N ARG A 71 4.87 -9.62 -23.41
CA ARG A 71 4.35 -10.22 -22.16
C ARG A 71 4.91 -9.53 -20.92
N SER A 72 6.17 -9.09 -20.94
CA SER A 72 6.81 -8.39 -19.81
C SER A 72 6.14 -7.06 -19.50
N GLU A 73 5.72 -6.29 -20.51
CA GLU A 73 4.99 -5.03 -20.34
C GLU A 73 3.61 -5.28 -19.72
N VAL A 74 2.90 -6.31 -20.18
CA VAL A 74 1.60 -6.69 -19.61
C VAL A 74 1.75 -7.21 -18.18
N GLU A 75 2.77 -8.03 -17.92
CA GLU A 75 3.09 -8.52 -16.58
C GLU A 75 3.37 -7.36 -15.62
N ASP A 76 4.19 -6.41 -16.05
CA ASP A 76 4.52 -5.23 -15.26
C ASP A 76 3.30 -4.37 -14.92
N ALA A 77 2.37 -4.21 -15.87
CA ALA A 77 1.11 -3.51 -15.65
C ALA A 77 0.17 -4.24 -14.67
N ILE A 78 0.19 -5.58 -14.66
CA ILE A 78 -0.65 -6.40 -13.75
C ILE A 78 -0.05 -6.54 -12.35
N LEU A 79 1.28 -6.40 -12.23
CA LEU A 79 1.97 -6.38 -10.94
C LEU A 79 1.81 -5.04 -10.21
N GLU A 80 1.42 -3.98 -10.92
CA GLU A 80 1.00 -2.73 -10.31
C GLU A 80 -0.27 -2.94 -9.46
N GLY A 81 -0.55 -2.04 -8.52
CA GLY A 81 -1.82 -1.99 -7.79
C GLY A 81 -2.30 -3.35 -7.23
N ASN A 82 -3.57 -3.69 -7.47
CA ASN A 82 -4.23 -4.89 -6.95
C ASN A 82 -4.77 -5.80 -8.06
N GLN A 83 -4.23 -5.67 -9.28
CA GLN A 83 -4.74 -6.43 -10.42
C GLN A 83 -4.48 -7.94 -10.25
N ILE A 84 -3.30 -8.32 -9.73
CA ILE A 84 -2.98 -9.72 -9.44
C ILE A 84 -3.95 -10.39 -8.45
N GLU A 85 -4.39 -9.66 -7.42
CA GLU A 85 -5.37 -10.18 -6.44
C GLU A 85 -6.73 -10.43 -7.09
N THR A 86 -7.09 -9.65 -8.09
CA THR A 86 -8.31 -9.84 -8.87
C THR A 86 -8.19 -11.06 -9.78
N MET A 87 -7.01 -11.31 -10.34
CA MET A 87 -6.72 -12.50 -11.13
C MET A 87 -6.74 -13.77 -10.27
N GLU A 88 -6.19 -13.73 -9.06
CA GLU A 88 -6.27 -14.82 -8.09
C GLU A 88 -7.72 -15.14 -7.70
N LYS A 89 -8.54 -14.11 -7.44
CA LYS A 89 -9.98 -14.28 -7.20
C LYS A 89 -10.70 -14.87 -8.41
N PHE A 90 -10.27 -14.61 -9.64
CA PHE A 90 -10.84 -15.21 -10.83
C PHE A 90 -10.45 -16.70 -10.96
N LEU A 91 -9.19 -17.04 -10.68
CA LEU A 91 -8.65 -18.40 -10.78
C LEU A 91 -9.04 -19.30 -9.59
N GLY A 92 -9.53 -18.72 -8.50
CA GLY A 92 -9.95 -19.41 -7.29
C GLY A 92 -11.30 -20.12 -7.40
N VAL A 93 -11.53 -21.08 -6.49
CA VAL A 93 -12.83 -21.77 -6.37
C VAL A 93 -13.92 -20.78 -5.95
N ASN A 94 -15.06 -20.81 -6.62
CA ASN A 94 -16.15 -19.81 -6.45
C ASN A 94 -15.70 -18.36 -6.71
N GLY A 95 -14.67 -18.21 -7.55
CA GLY A 95 -14.14 -16.94 -7.98
C GLY A 95 -15.09 -16.10 -8.84
N CYS A 96 -14.65 -14.90 -9.21
CA CYS A 96 -15.37 -14.14 -10.22
C CYS A 96 -15.36 -14.89 -11.57
N ASN A 97 -16.46 -14.80 -12.32
CA ASN A 97 -16.61 -15.51 -13.59
C ASN A 97 -16.11 -14.72 -14.80
N ARG A 98 -15.63 -13.49 -14.59
CA ARG A 98 -15.16 -12.58 -15.63
C ARG A 98 -13.95 -11.82 -15.13
N LEU A 99 -12.93 -11.76 -15.99
CA LEU A 99 -11.76 -10.90 -15.82
C LEU A 99 -11.78 -9.89 -16.98
N LEU A 100 -11.77 -8.60 -16.65
CA LEU A 100 -11.85 -7.52 -17.63
C LEU A 100 -10.51 -6.80 -17.68
N PHE A 101 -10.00 -6.61 -18.90
CA PHE A 101 -8.78 -5.84 -19.16
C PHE A 101 -9.18 -4.54 -19.85
N TYR A 102 -8.77 -3.43 -19.25
CA TYR A 102 -8.93 -2.11 -19.84
C TYR A 102 -7.57 -1.68 -20.36
N TYR A 103 -7.49 -1.50 -21.68
CA TYR A 103 -6.31 -0.99 -22.34
C TYR A 103 -6.61 0.40 -22.88
N GLN A 104 -5.68 1.33 -22.68
CA GLN A 104 -5.70 2.65 -23.28
C GLN A 104 -4.36 2.85 -23.98
N GLU A 105 -4.40 3.20 -25.27
CA GLU A 105 -3.19 3.53 -26.01
C GLU A 105 -2.47 4.71 -25.33
N PRO A 106 -1.14 4.63 -25.14
CA PRO A 106 -0.38 5.76 -24.67
C PRO A 106 -0.50 6.89 -25.69
N GLU A 107 -0.67 8.13 -25.22
CA GLU A 107 -0.73 9.29 -26.09
C GLU A 107 0.62 9.40 -26.81
N ALA A 108 0.63 9.13 -28.11
CA ALA A 108 1.82 9.35 -28.92
C ALA A 108 2.12 10.85 -28.84
N GLU A 109 3.23 11.22 -28.19
CA GLU A 109 3.78 12.56 -28.27
C GLU A 109 4.01 12.85 -29.75
N LYS A 110 3.05 13.54 -30.38
CA LYS A 110 3.24 14.05 -31.73
C LYS A 110 4.43 14.98 -31.64
N GLU A 111 5.54 14.61 -32.29
CA GLU A 111 6.64 15.52 -32.51
C GLU A 111 6.10 16.82 -33.15
N PRO A 112 6.47 18.00 -32.61
CA PRO A 112 6.06 19.29 -33.16
C PRO A 112 6.69 19.61 -34.52
#